data_AF-A0A923L911-F1
#
_entry.id   AF-A0A923L911-F1
#
_cell.length_a   1.000
_cell.length_b   1.000
_cell.length_c   1.000
_cell.angle_alpha   90.00
_cell.angle_beta   90.00
_cell.angle_gamma   90.00
#
_symmetry.space_group_name_H-M   'P 1'
#
loop_
_entity.id
_entity.type
_entity.pdbx_description
1 polymer ?
#
loop_
_entity_poly.entity_id
_entity_poly.type
_entity_poly.pdbx_seq_one_letter_code
_entity_poly.pdbx_strand_id
1 'polypeptide(L)'
;MDLISLIEVVKSNEILFILLYCCIILWINYGYLKEHKEIKKGLGAITEEEEKEMFWKTDSISVLLFAVVFNFFRRWLFYLIAVLMIDNIIITIIAVVLFIIGLYDAVFNVSIARLRKSNLSYYLAIIDTILVVLFVIFLLYVN
;
A
#
# COMPACT_ATOMS: atom_id res chain seq x y z
N MET A 1 -28.50 -12.13 9.34
CA MET A 1 -27.89 -10.93 9.92
C MET A 1 -28.03 -9.86 8.88
N ASP A 2 -28.92 -8.92 9.13
CA ASP A 2 -29.39 -8.00 8.10
C ASP A 2 -28.47 -6.78 8.05
N LEU A 3 -28.44 -6.08 6.92
CA LEU A 3 -27.48 -5.00 6.65
C LEU A 3 -27.41 -3.95 7.77
N ILE A 4 -28.55 -3.64 8.39
CA ILE A 4 -28.67 -2.70 9.51
C ILE A 4 -27.89 -3.18 10.73
N SER A 5 -28.06 -4.46 11.09
CA SER A 5 -27.37 -5.07 12.23
C SER A 5 -25.85 -5.14 12.00
N LEU A 6 -25.39 -5.34 10.77
CA LEU A 6 -23.97 -5.31 10.43
C LEU A 6 -23.39 -3.89 10.59
N ILE A 7 -24.09 -2.86 10.13
CA ILE A 7 -23.66 -1.46 10.24
C ILE A 7 -23.51 -1.05 11.72
N GLU A 8 -24.44 -1.46 12.58
CA GLU A 8 -24.37 -1.16 14.02
C GLU A 8 -23.16 -1.82 14.69
N VAL A 9 -22.90 -3.09 14.37
CA VAL A 9 -21.72 -3.81 14.88
C VAL A 9 -20.43 -3.14 14.42
N VAL A 10 -20.36 -2.69 13.16
CA VAL A 10 -19.19 -1.99 12.61
C VAL A 10 -18.98 -0.66 13.32
N LYS A 11 -20.03 0.15 13.51
CA LYS A 11 -19.93 1.44 14.20
C LYS A 11 -19.49 1.27 15.66
N SER A 12 -20.01 0.27 16.36
CA SER A 12 -19.66 0.01 17.76
C SER A 12 -18.21 -0.46 17.93
N ASN A 13 -17.55 -0.95 16.87
CA ASN A 13 -16.22 -1.55 16.94
C ASN A 13 -15.27 -0.94 15.90
N GLU A 14 -15.53 0.29 15.46
CA GLU A 14 -14.81 0.94 14.36
C GLU A 14 -13.29 0.96 14.61
N ILE A 15 -12.88 1.36 15.83
CA ILE A 15 -11.46 1.39 16.24
C ILE A 15 -10.82 0.01 16.12
N LEU A 16 -11.52 -1.06 16.52
CA LEU A 16 -11.00 -2.43 16.44
C LEU A 16 -10.76 -2.85 14.99
N PHE A 17 -11.68 -2.54 14.08
CA PHE A 17 -11.53 -2.84 12.66
C PHE A 17 -10.39 -2.04 12.03
N ILE A 18 -10.22 -0.77 12.40
CA ILE A 18 -9.11 0.07 11.93
C ILE A 18 -7.76 -0.46 12.44
N LEU A 19 -7.68 -0.87 13.71
CA LEU A 19 -6.47 -1.50 14.27
C LEU A 19 -6.14 -2.81 13.57
N LEU A 20 -7.14 -3.66 13.31
CA LEU A 20 -6.95 -4.90 12.54
C LEU A 20 -6.41 -4.61 11.13
N TYR A 21 -6.97 -3.60 10.45
CA TYR A 21 -6.50 -3.16 9.14
C TYR A 21 -5.04 -2.66 9.20
N CYS A 22 -4.67 -1.89 10.22
CA CYS A 22 -3.29 -1.45 10.44
C CYS A 22 -2.34 -2.64 10.64
N CYS A 23 -2.74 -3.66 11.42
CA CYS A 23 -1.97 -4.89 11.61
C CYS A 23 -1.74 -5.63 10.28
N ILE A 24 -2.76 -5.71 9.41
CA ILE A 24 -2.63 -6.32 8.08
C ILE A 24 -1.61 -5.54 7.23
N ILE A 25 -1.68 -4.21 7.22
CA ILE A 25 -0.73 -3.39 6.46
C ILE A 25 0.70 -3.57 6.99
N LEU A 26 0.88 -3.54 8.31
CA LEU A 26 2.19 -3.76 8.93
C LEU A 26 2.76 -5.13 8.58
N TRP A 27 1.93 -6.19 8.60
CA TRP A 27 2.34 -7.53 8.21
C TRP A 27 2.83 -7.57 6.75
N ILE A 28 2.06 -6.99 5.83
CA ILE A 28 2.40 -6.94 4.40
C ILE A 28 3.70 -6.14 4.20
N ASN A 29 3.82 -4.96 4.83
CA ASN A 29 5.00 -4.12 4.70
C ASN A 29 6.24 -4.79 5.30
N TYR A 30 6.12 -5.42 6.46
CA TYR A 30 7.22 -6.16 7.08
C TYR A 30 7.70 -7.31 6.18
N GLY A 31 6.78 -8.11 5.64
CA GLY A 31 7.11 -9.18 4.69
C GLY A 31 7.88 -8.64 3.48
N TYR A 32 7.36 -7.56 2.88
CA TYR A 32 8.02 -6.91 1.75
C TYR A 32 9.42 -6.38 2.09
N LEU A 33 9.60 -5.73 3.24
CA LEU A 33 10.90 -5.20 3.68
C LEU A 33 11.92 -6.32 3.95
N LYS A 34 11.47 -7.43 4.55
CA LYS A 34 12.29 -8.60 4.85
C LYS A 34 12.76 -9.29 3.57
N GLU A 35 11.87 -9.48 2.61
CA GLU A 35 12.11 -10.25 1.39
C GLU A 35 12.64 -9.39 0.23
N HIS A 36 12.74 -8.07 0.39
CA HIS A 36 13.11 -7.13 -0.67
C HIS A 36 14.39 -7.55 -1.44
N LYS A 37 15.41 -8.05 -0.73
CA LYS A 37 16.67 -8.48 -1.35
C LYS A 37 16.47 -9.69 -2.27
N GLU A 38 15.63 -10.63 -1.89
CA GLU A 38 15.33 -11.82 -2.67
C GLU A 38 14.46 -11.47 -3.88
N ILE A 39 13.46 -10.61 -3.69
CA ILE A 39 12.65 -10.05 -4.78
C ILE A 39 13.54 -9.35 -5.82
N LYS A 40 14.49 -8.51 -5.39
CA LYS A 40 15.44 -7.84 -6.28
C LYS A 40 16.36 -8.81 -7.02
N LYS A 41 16.82 -9.87 -6.35
CA LYS A 41 17.64 -10.91 -7.00
C LYS A 41 16.84 -11.67 -8.06
N GLY A 42 15.59 -12.05 -7.75
CA GLY A 42 14.69 -12.70 -8.71
C GLY A 42 14.44 -11.84 -9.94
N LEU A 43 14.14 -10.55 -9.75
CA LEU A 43 13.98 -9.59 -10.84
C LEU A 43 15.27 -9.38 -11.67
N GLY A 44 16.43 -9.48 -11.02
CA GLY A 44 17.74 -9.37 -11.67
C GLY A 44 18.09 -10.58 -12.55
N ALA A 45 17.51 -11.75 -12.27
CA ALA A 45 17.75 -12.98 -13.01
C ALA A 45 16.93 -13.09 -14.30
N ILE A 46 15.91 -12.25 -14.49
CA ILE A 46 15.06 -12.23 -15.69
C ILE A 46 15.85 -11.62 -16.85
N THR A 47 15.93 -12.36 -17.95
CA THR A 47 16.58 -11.95 -19.20
C THR A 47 15.69 -11.02 -20.02
N GLU A 48 16.28 -10.25 -20.94
CA GLU A 48 15.50 -9.35 -21.81
C GLU A 48 14.57 -10.09 -22.77
N GLU A 49 14.88 -11.34 -23.10
CA GLU A 49 14.04 -12.21 -23.95
C GLU A 49 12.80 -12.68 -23.18
N GLU A 50 12.97 -13.14 -21.94
CA GLU A 50 11.87 -13.52 -21.04
C GLU A 50 10.96 -12.31 -20.71
N GLU A 51 11.54 -11.10 -20.55
CA GLU A 51 10.77 -9.88 -20.34
C GLU A 51 9.88 -9.56 -21.55
N LYS A 52 10.40 -9.70 -22.77
CA LYS A 52 9.62 -9.50 -24.00
C LYS A 52 8.49 -10.51 -24.09
N GLU A 53 8.73 -11.79 -23.85
CA GLU A 53 7.68 -12.82 -23.88
C GLU A 53 6.57 -12.60 -22.86
N MET A 54 6.91 -12.11 -21.65
CA MET A 54 5.91 -11.72 -20.64
C MET A 54 5.08 -10.50 -21.06
N PHE A 55 5.70 -9.53 -21.73
CA PHE A 55 5.02 -8.34 -22.25
C PHE A 55 3.94 -8.66 -23.28
N TRP A 56 4.15 -9.67 -24.14
CA TRP A 56 3.16 -10.10 -25.14
C TRP A 56 1.97 -10.87 -24.54
N LYS A 57 2.08 -11.39 -23.31
CA LYS A 57 1.02 -12.16 -22.62
C LYS A 57 0.13 -11.31 -21.71
N THR A 58 0.52 -10.10 -21.38
CA THR A 58 -0.19 -9.23 -20.44
C THR A 58 -0.87 -8.10 -21.20
N ASP A 59 -2.12 -8.32 -21.62
CA ASP A 59 -2.99 -7.22 -22.05
C ASP A 59 -3.06 -6.20 -20.90
N SER A 60 -2.33 -5.11 -21.13
CA SER A 60 -1.63 -4.30 -20.13
C SER A 60 -2.50 -3.51 -19.15
N ILE A 61 -3.82 -3.53 -19.36
CA ILE A 61 -4.80 -2.80 -18.53
C ILE A 61 -5.18 -3.59 -17.28
N SER A 62 -5.33 -4.92 -17.38
CA SER A 62 -5.75 -5.75 -16.24
C SER A 62 -4.70 -5.77 -15.13
N VAL A 63 -3.42 -5.85 -15.50
CA VAL A 63 -2.29 -5.81 -14.55
C VAL A 63 -2.17 -4.43 -13.90
N LEU A 64 -2.32 -3.36 -14.70
CA LEU A 64 -2.34 -2.00 -14.19
C LEU A 64 -3.50 -1.79 -13.20
N LEU A 65 -4.70 -2.22 -13.56
CA LEU A 65 -5.89 -2.10 -12.71
C LEU A 65 -5.71 -2.88 -11.40
N PHE A 66 -5.16 -4.10 -11.47
CA PHE A 66 -4.84 -4.86 -10.27
C PHE A 66 -3.78 -4.15 -9.40
N ALA A 67 -2.72 -3.59 -10.00
CA ALA A 67 -1.70 -2.85 -9.28
C ALA A 67 -2.26 -1.61 -8.58
N VAL A 68 -3.15 -0.87 -9.25
CA VAL A 68 -3.82 0.32 -8.70
C VAL A 68 -4.76 -0.07 -7.56
N VAL A 69 -5.62 -1.07 -7.75
CA VAL A 69 -6.56 -1.54 -6.72
C VAL A 69 -5.80 -2.06 -5.50
N PHE A 70 -4.73 -2.84 -5.72
CA PHE A 70 -3.91 -3.34 -4.63
C PHE A 70 -3.25 -2.20 -3.85
N ASN A 71 -2.71 -1.17 -4.52
CA ASN A 71 -2.14 0.00 -3.85
C ASN A 71 -3.21 0.84 -3.13
N PHE A 72 -4.43 0.91 -3.65
CA PHE A 72 -5.55 1.55 -2.96
C PHE A 72 -5.80 0.89 -1.60
N PHE A 73 -6.02 -0.43 -1.57
CA PHE A 73 -6.28 -1.13 -0.32
C PHE A 73 -5.07 -1.23 0.60
N ARG A 74 -3.85 -1.27 0.06
CA ARG A 74 -2.64 -1.41 0.87
C ARG A 74 -2.17 -0.08 1.47
N ARG A 75 -2.33 1.04 0.76
CA ARG A 75 -1.70 2.32 1.11
C ARG A 75 -2.69 3.48 1.16
N TRP A 76 -3.42 3.71 0.07
CA TRP A 76 -4.20 4.95 -0.06
C TRP A 76 -5.42 4.99 0.84
N LEU A 77 -6.08 3.85 1.05
CA LEU A 77 -7.18 3.72 2.00
C LEU A 77 -6.71 4.06 3.42
N PHE A 78 -5.51 3.63 3.82
CA PHE A 78 -4.91 4.02 5.09
C PHE A 78 -4.66 5.53 5.17
N TYR A 79 -4.13 6.16 4.12
CA TYR A 79 -3.94 7.61 4.11
C TYR A 79 -5.25 8.37 4.30
N LEU A 80 -6.32 7.91 3.65
CA LEU A 80 -7.66 8.49 3.81
C LEU A 80 -8.16 8.35 5.25
N ILE A 81 -8.05 7.15 5.83
CA ILE A 81 -8.44 6.91 7.23
C ILE A 81 -7.64 7.82 8.18
N ALA A 82 -6.32 7.92 7.98
CA ALA A 82 -5.47 8.74 8.82
C ALA A 82 -5.83 10.24 8.77
N VAL A 83 -6.15 10.76 7.58
CA VAL A 83 -6.60 12.15 7.42
C VAL A 83 -7.95 12.38 8.10
N LEU A 84 -8.91 11.47 7.91
CA LEU A 84 -10.24 11.58 8.49
C LEU A 84 -10.24 11.53 10.01
N MET A 85 -9.35 10.75 10.61
CA MET A 85 -9.30 10.59 12.08
C MET A 85 -8.45 11.63 12.80
N ILE A 86 -7.36 12.12 12.19
CA ILE A 86 -6.45 13.06 12.87
C ILE A 86 -6.85 14.52 12.65
N ASP A 87 -7.58 14.83 11.57
CA ASP A 87 -8.05 16.18 11.24
C ASP A 87 -6.92 17.25 11.31
N ASN A 88 -5.74 16.92 10.79
CA ASN A 88 -4.56 17.77 10.82
C ASN A 88 -4.06 18.07 9.41
N ILE A 89 -3.97 19.37 9.08
CA ILE A 89 -3.55 19.85 7.76
C ILE A 89 -2.17 19.35 7.31
N ILE A 90 -1.22 19.19 8.24
CA ILE A 90 0.12 18.68 7.93
C ILE A 90 0.03 17.22 7.47
N ILE A 91 -0.78 16.41 8.15
CA ILE A 91 -0.99 15.00 7.79
C ILE A 91 -1.72 14.89 6.46
N THR A 92 -2.68 15.76 6.19
CA THR A 92 -3.34 15.86 4.88
C THR A 92 -2.33 16.12 3.76
N ILE A 93 -1.42 17.07 3.94
CA ILE A 93 -0.38 17.38 2.94
C ILE A 93 0.53 16.17 2.71
N ILE A 94 0.99 15.52 3.79
CA ILE A 94 1.82 14.31 3.70
C ILE A 94 1.09 13.20 2.95
N ALA A 95 -0.17 12.94 3.29
CA ALA A 95 -1.01 11.92 2.64
C ALA A 95 -1.18 12.18 1.14
N VAL A 96 -1.41 13.44 0.74
CA VAL A 96 -1.53 13.82 -0.68
C VAL A 96 -0.23 13.59 -1.43
N VAL A 97 0.91 14.00 -0.87
CA VAL A 97 2.22 13.77 -1.49
C VAL A 97 2.51 12.28 -1.65
N LEU A 98 2.26 11.47 -0.61
CA LEU A 98 2.44 10.03 -0.66
C LEU A 98 1.50 9.35 -1.65
N PHE A 99 0.26 9.83 -1.75
CA PHE A 99 -0.69 9.36 -2.75
C PHE A 99 -0.18 9.62 -4.17
N ILE A 100 0.30 10.84 -4.47
CA ILE A 100 0.84 11.19 -5.80
C ILE A 100 2.04 10.33 -6.16
N ILE A 101 2.99 10.16 -5.23
CA ILE A 101 4.17 9.32 -5.46
C ILE A 101 3.76 7.85 -5.64
N GLY A 102 2.83 7.35 -4.83
CA GLY A 102 2.33 5.98 -4.93
C GLY A 102 1.55 5.73 -6.23
N LEU A 103 0.79 6.71 -6.71
CA LEU A 103 0.08 6.65 -7.98
C LEU A 103 1.06 6.64 -9.15
N TYR A 104 2.08 7.49 -9.10
CA TYR A 104 3.14 7.50 -10.09
C TYR A 104 3.86 6.14 -10.16
N ASP A 105 4.22 5.56 -9.00
CA ASP A 105 4.85 4.23 -8.94
C ASP A 105 3.91 3.15 -9.53
N ALA A 106 2.64 3.15 -9.13
CA ALA A 106 1.66 2.15 -9.58
C ALA A 106 1.33 2.24 -11.08
N VAL A 107 1.43 3.43 -11.70
CA VAL A 107 1.13 3.61 -13.13
C VAL A 107 2.38 3.44 -13.99
N PHE A 108 3.51 4.01 -13.58
CA PHE A 108 4.70 4.11 -14.44
C PHE A 108 5.78 3.10 -14.09
N ASN A 109 5.81 2.48 -12.91
CA ASN A 109 6.78 1.46 -12.55
C ASN A 109 6.20 0.03 -12.58
N VAL A 110 5.19 -0.23 -13.42
CA VAL A 110 4.62 -1.59 -13.58
C VAL A 110 5.58 -2.53 -14.31
N SER A 111 6.51 -2.01 -15.13
CA SER A 111 7.41 -2.85 -15.92
C SER A 111 8.56 -3.46 -15.10
N ILE A 112 8.93 -4.70 -15.46
CA ILE A 112 10.01 -5.46 -14.80
C ILE A 112 11.34 -4.69 -14.85
N ALA A 113 11.69 -4.10 -15.99
CA ALA A 113 12.89 -3.27 -16.13
C ALA A 113 12.93 -2.08 -15.13
N ARG A 114 11.80 -1.43 -14.88
CA ARG A 114 11.72 -0.30 -13.94
C ARG A 114 11.70 -0.77 -12.49
N LEU A 115 10.99 -1.85 -12.18
CA LEU A 115 11.02 -2.49 -10.85
C LEU A 115 12.41 -2.99 -10.48
N ARG A 116 13.19 -3.47 -11.45
CA ARG A 116 14.59 -3.88 -11.24
C ARG A 116 15.49 -2.71 -10.85
N LYS A 117 15.32 -1.53 -11.48
CA LYS A 117 16.16 -0.35 -11.24
C LYS A 117 15.70 0.53 -10.07
N SER A 118 14.39 0.62 -9.84
CA SER A 118 13.79 1.52 -8.86
C SER A 118 13.80 0.91 -7.45
N ASN A 119 14.18 1.69 -6.45
CA ASN A 119 13.98 1.35 -5.03
C ASN A 119 12.79 2.13 -4.43
N LEU A 120 11.96 2.77 -5.26
CA LEU A 120 10.87 3.64 -4.81
C LEU A 120 9.86 2.89 -3.93
N SER A 121 9.40 1.72 -4.37
CA SER A 121 8.43 0.91 -3.62
C SER A 121 8.97 0.45 -2.25
N TYR A 122 10.29 0.32 -2.11
CA TYR A 122 10.98 0.04 -0.84
C TYR A 122 10.98 1.23 0.11
N TYR A 123 11.38 2.41 -0.37
CA TYR A 123 11.32 3.61 0.46
C TYR A 123 9.88 3.94 0.88
N LEU A 124 8.91 3.79 -0.03
CA LEU A 124 7.50 3.98 0.31
C LEU A 124 7.02 2.95 1.35
N ALA A 125 7.46 1.69 1.28
CA ALA A 125 7.10 0.69 2.29
C ALA A 125 7.68 1.03 3.68
N ILE A 126 8.87 1.60 3.76
CA ILE A 126 9.45 2.10 5.02
C ILE A 126 8.62 3.25 5.57
N ILE A 127 8.33 4.26 4.74
CA ILE A 127 7.56 5.44 5.15
C ILE A 127 6.16 5.02 5.63
N ASP A 128 5.49 4.14 4.88
CA ASP A 128 4.18 3.61 5.27
C ASP A 128 4.22 2.87 6.59
N THR A 129 5.25 2.04 6.81
CA THR A 129 5.40 1.30 8.08
C THR A 129 5.51 2.28 9.25
N ILE A 130 6.35 3.32 9.13
CA ILE A 130 6.50 4.35 10.16
C ILE A 130 5.16 5.08 10.38
N LEU A 131 4.49 5.49 9.31
CA LEU A 131 3.23 6.22 9.38
C LEU A 131 2.13 5.39 10.05
N VAL A 132 2.03 4.09 9.72
CA VAL A 132 1.06 3.17 10.34
C VAL A 132 1.39 2.95 11.81
N VAL A 133 2.66 2.77 12.19
CA VAL A 133 3.05 2.63 13.60
C VAL A 133 2.66 3.89 14.40
N LEU A 134 3.00 5.08 13.90
CA LEU A 134 2.64 6.34 14.54
C LEU A 134 1.12 6.50 14.66
N PHE A 135 0.38 6.12 13.61
CA PHE A 135 -1.08 6.14 13.61
C PHE A 135 -1.68 5.19 14.64
N VAL A 136 -1.16 3.96 14.76
CA VAL A 136 -1.60 3.01 15.80
C VAL A 136 -1.34 3.55 17.20
N ILE A 137 -0.16 4.14 17.44
CA ILE A 137 0.15 4.77 18.73
C ILE A 137 -0.83 5.92 19.02
N PHE A 138 -1.11 6.77 18.03
CA PHE A 138 -2.09 7.84 18.14
C PHE A 138 -3.48 7.29 18.50
N LEU A 139 -3.94 6.24 17.81
CA LEU A 139 -5.25 5.64 18.06
C LEU A 139 -5.39 5.11 19.48
N LEU A 140 -4.36 4.44 20.01
CA LEU A 140 -4.36 3.85 21.35
C LEU A 140 -4.21 4.88 22.48
N TYR A 141 -3.70 6.07 22.18
CA TYR A 141 -3.47 7.11 23.18
C TYR A 141 -4.61 8.13 23.24
N VAL A 142 -5.24 8.44 22.10
CA VAL A 142 -6.28 9.47 21.99
C VAL A 142 -7.69 8.89 22.18
N ASN A 143 -7.91 7.61 21.88
CA ASN A 143 -9.18 6.91 22.11
C ASN A 143 -9.06 5.91 23.24
#